data_AF-A0A841GWD6-F1
#
_entry.id   AF-A0A841GWD6-F1
#
_cell.length_a   1.000
_cell.length_b   1.000
_cell.length_c   1.000
_cell.angle_alpha   90.00
_cell.angle_beta   90.00
_cell.angle_gamma   90.00
#
_symmetry.space_group_name_H-M   'P 1'
#
loop_
_entity.id
_entity.type
_entity.pdbx_description
1 polymer ?
#
loop_
_entity_poly.entity_id
_entity_poly.type
_entity_poly.pdbx_seq_one_letter_code
_entity_poly.pdbx_strand_id
1 'polypeptide(L)'
;MPPRSSSSGEVLSTRALNRALLARQMLLRRAELSAADALEHVVGMQAQAPNPPYLGLWTRLDGFAIDDLATLVRERKAVRIALMRSTIFLVTARDALRLRPVLHAELLRWGKTVYRKGLQGVDVDALAVAARALVEEAPRTWAELGPLLSQRWPAADRTALVGMARTILPLVQVPPRGIWGESGPAAHTTAEHWLGQPLAAETAPDNMVMRYLAAFGPASVRDAQHWCGLKRLNVVMDRLRPRLVSFRDENGTELFDLPDAPRPDADTPAPVRFLPDFDNVLLSHADRTRIISEEDRARVFSVNGIIRASILVDGFVRGCGRSKRSATRLCWSSTLSWRSPPRTGARWRKKASAWSASPPRMPPGTRCGSRSPRARRTSSNGAGRPGSNAVDRQKHPRAAAVRGCFIGTVRILYRTKID
;
A
#
# COMPACT_ATOMS: atom_id res chain seq x y z
N MET A 1 19.23 -14.21 33.91
CA MET A 1 20.31 -13.50 33.18
C MET A 1 19.90 -12.04 33.07
N PRO A 2 20.74 -11.07 33.45
CA PRO A 2 20.45 -9.68 33.13
C PRO A 2 20.47 -9.50 31.60
N PRO A 3 19.69 -8.56 31.04
CA PRO A 3 19.74 -8.28 29.61
C PRO A 3 21.16 -7.83 29.25
N ARG A 4 21.77 -8.51 28.28
CA ARG A 4 23.05 -8.07 27.71
C ARG A 4 22.82 -6.66 27.16
N SER A 5 23.50 -5.67 27.73
CA SER A 5 23.60 -4.35 27.12
C SER A 5 24.14 -4.54 25.70
N SER A 6 23.31 -4.37 24.68
CA SER A 6 23.77 -4.38 23.30
C SER A 6 24.78 -3.25 23.14
N SER A 7 26.03 -3.59 22.87
CA SER A 7 27.07 -2.61 22.60
C SER A 7 26.68 -1.78 21.39
N SER A 8 26.86 -0.47 21.48
CA SER A 8 26.86 0.43 20.32
C SER A 8 27.97 -0.03 19.36
N GLY A 9 27.64 -0.89 18.39
CA GLY A 9 28.65 -1.45 17.49
C GLY A 9 28.29 -2.71 16.72
N GLU A 10 27.19 -3.39 17.02
CA GLU A 10 26.77 -4.54 16.20
C GLU A 10 26.33 -4.08 14.79
N VAL A 11 26.98 -4.65 13.77
CA VAL A 11 26.73 -4.36 12.35
C VAL A 11 25.72 -5.35 11.79
N LEU A 12 24.61 -4.85 11.27
CA LEU A 12 23.56 -5.65 10.64
C LEU A 12 23.74 -5.65 9.13
N SER A 13 23.87 -6.84 8.55
CA SER A 13 23.91 -7.02 7.10
C SER A 13 22.57 -6.66 6.46
N THR A 14 22.59 -6.34 5.16
CA THR A 14 21.38 -6.13 4.35
C THR A 14 20.38 -7.31 4.49
N ARG A 15 20.88 -8.54 4.62
CA ARG A 15 20.05 -9.74 4.79
C ARG A 15 19.46 -9.84 6.20
N ALA A 16 20.20 -9.51 7.25
CA ALA A 16 19.67 -9.44 8.62
C ALA A 16 18.57 -8.38 8.73
N LEU A 17 18.81 -7.20 8.15
CA LEU A 17 17.85 -6.11 8.04
C LEU A 17 16.57 -6.53 7.27
N ASN A 18 16.72 -7.31 6.20
CA ASN A 18 15.61 -7.91 5.49
C ASN A 18 14.78 -8.85 6.39
N ARG A 19 15.41 -9.77 7.12
CA ARG A 19 14.69 -10.72 8.00
C ARG A 19 13.96 -10.03 9.13
N ALA A 20 14.60 -9.03 9.74
CA ALA A 20 13.98 -8.16 10.73
C ALA A 20 12.71 -7.48 10.17
N LEU A 21 12.79 -6.89 8.96
CA LEU A 21 11.63 -6.28 8.30
C LEU A 21 10.52 -7.30 8.01
N LEU A 22 10.85 -8.44 7.41
CA LEU A 22 9.85 -9.45 7.03
C LEU A 22 9.17 -10.10 8.24
N ALA A 23 9.88 -10.24 9.37
CA ALA A 23 9.30 -10.73 10.61
C ALA A 23 8.23 -9.76 11.13
N ARG A 24 8.56 -8.47 11.21
CA ARG A 24 7.64 -7.40 11.63
C ARG A 24 6.47 -7.23 10.67
N GLN A 25 6.64 -7.56 9.40
CA GLN A 25 5.60 -7.42 8.39
C GLN A 25 4.72 -8.67 8.23
N MET A 26 4.90 -9.71 9.05
CA MET A 26 4.17 -10.99 8.92
C MET A 26 4.39 -11.64 7.54
N LEU A 27 5.57 -11.43 6.96
CA LEU A 27 5.94 -11.94 5.64
C LEU A 27 6.79 -13.21 5.73
N LEU A 28 7.50 -13.44 6.84
CA LEU A 28 8.15 -14.73 7.11
C LEU A 28 7.13 -15.84 7.41
N ARG A 29 6.11 -15.51 8.21
CA ARG A 29 4.98 -16.37 8.54
C ARG A 29 3.72 -15.50 8.57
N ARG A 30 2.62 -16.05 8.06
CA ARG A 30 1.32 -15.41 8.22
C ARG A 30 0.95 -15.41 9.70
N ALA A 31 0.31 -14.36 10.17
CA ALA A 31 -0.04 -14.21 11.57
C ALA A 31 -1.53 -14.48 11.82
N GLU A 32 -1.82 -15.03 12.99
CA GLU A 32 -3.17 -15.18 13.55
C GLU A 32 -3.54 -13.87 14.26
N LEU A 33 -3.78 -12.82 13.46
CA LEU A 33 -4.19 -11.50 13.93
C LEU A 33 -5.49 -11.09 13.23
N SER A 34 -6.29 -10.26 13.90
CA SER A 34 -7.41 -9.62 13.23
C SER A 34 -6.93 -8.63 12.16
N ALA A 35 -7.79 -8.31 11.19
CA ALA A 35 -7.51 -7.28 10.21
C ALA A 35 -7.22 -5.90 10.86
N ALA A 36 -7.92 -5.58 11.95
CA ALA A 36 -7.71 -4.33 12.69
C ALA A 36 -6.32 -4.31 13.36
N ASP A 37 -5.95 -5.37 14.09
CA ASP A 37 -4.65 -5.45 14.77
C ASP A 37 -3.50 -5.40 13.77
N ALA A 38 -3.65 -6.07 12.62
CA ALA A 38 -2.66 -6.02 11.55
C ALA A 38 -2.50 -4.62 10.97
N LEU A 39 -3.60 -3.87 10.77
CA LEU A 39 -3.56 -2.48 10.34
C LEU A 39 -2.87 -1.59 11.38
N GLU A 40 -3.19 -1.75 12.66
CA GLU A 40 -2.53 -0.97 13.72
C GLU A 40 -1.03 -1.31 13.82
N HIS A 41 -0.68 -2.59 13.70
CA HIS A 41 0.70 -3.06 13.76
C HIS A 41 1.55 -2.48 12.63
N VAL A 42 1.06 -2.45 11.39
CA VAL A 42 1.80 -1.89 10.24
C VAL A 42 1.60 -0.39 10.02
N VAL A 43 0.94 0.27 10.97
CA VAL A 43 0.65 1.72 10.99
C VAL A 43 -0.17 2.16 9.76
N GLY A 44 -1.20 1.37 9.45
CA GLY A 44 -2.06 1.52 8.28
C GLY A 44 -1.43 1.00 6.99
N MET A 45 -2.23 0.76 5.95
CA MET A 45 -1.75 0.37 4.63
C MET A 45 -2.06 1.43 3.58
N GLN A 46 -1.14 1.70 2.66
CA GLN A 46 -1.42 2.59 1.54
C GLN A 46 -2.62 2.10 0.72
N ALA A 47 -3.52 3.04 0.43
CA ALA A 47 -4.82 2.79 -0.14
C ALA A 47 -5.19 3.86 -1.17
N GLN A 48 -4.27 4.24 -2.07
CA GLN A 48 -4.59 5.10 -3.22
C GLN A 48 -5.63 4.41 -4.11
N ALA A 49 -5.42 3.11 -4.37
CA ALA A 49 -6.45 2.23 -4.88
C ALA A 49 -7.21 1.54 -3.73
N PRO A 50 -8.50 1.20 -3.91
CA PRO A 50 -9.33 0.60 -2.85
C PRO A 50 -8.93 -0.84 -2.47
N ASN A 51 -8.48 -1.62 -3.45
CA ASN A 51 -8.31 -3.07 -3.31
C ASN A 51 -6.95 -3.53 -2.75
N PRO A 52 -5.80 -2.85 -2.97
CA PRO A 52 -4.51 -3.30 -2.47
C PRO A 52 -4.45 -3.65 -0.98
N PRO A 53 -5.08 -2.91 -0.04
CA PRO A 53 -5.07 -3.29 1.37
C PRO A 53 -5.63 -4.70 1.65
N TYR A 54 -6.70 -5.11 0.96
CA TYR A 54 -7.26 -6.46 1.10
C TYR A 54 -6.25 -7.55 0.72
N LEU A 55 -5.55 -7.33 -0.40
CA LEU A 55 -4.51 -8.26 -0.85
C LEU A 55 -3.28 -8.24 0.07
N GLY A 56 -2.95 -7.06 0.63
CA GLY A 56 -1.86 -6.87 1.59
C GLY A 56 -2.10 -7.61 2.90
N LEU A 57 -3.33 -7.56 3.42
CA LEU A 57 -3.78 -8.33 4.58
C LEU A 57 -3.84 -9.82 4.27
N TRP A 58 -4.41 -10.21 3.13
CA TRP A 58 -4.41 -11.62 2.70
C TRP A 58 -3.00 -12.20 2.61
N THR A 59 -1.99 -11.44 2.19
CA THR A 59 -0.60 -11.92 2.17
C THR A 59 -0.04 -12.19 3.56
N ARG A 60 -0.50 -11.44 4.58
CA ARG A 60 0.08 -11.35 5.93
C ARG A 60 -0.67 -12.15 6.98
N LEU A 61 -1.96 -12.38 6.79
CA LEU A 61 -2.84 -12.99 7.77
C LEU A 61 -3.21 -14.41 7.38
N ASP A 62 -3.27 -15.28 8.40
CA ASP A 62 -3.85 -16.59 8.26
C ASP A 62 -5.38 -16.50 8.38
N GLY A 63 -6.10 -17.28 7.60
CA GLY A 63 -7.58 -17.28 7.62
C GLY A 63 -8.30 -16.02 7.11
N PHE A 64 -7.60 -14.96 6.67
CA PHE A 64 -8.23 -13.70 6.25
C PHE A 64 -9.27 -13.85 5.14
N ALA A 65 -10.47 -13.34 5.41
CA ALA A 65 -11.57 -13.17 4.46
C ALA A 65 -11.71 -11.71 4.03
N ILE A 66 -12.21 -11.48 2.82
CA ILE A 66 -12.49 -10.13 2.32
C ILE A 66 -13.48 -9.40 3.24
N ASP A 67 -14.46 -10.13 3.79
CA ASP A 67 -15.47 -9.58 4.68
C ASP A 67 -14.90 -9.08 6.01
N ASP A 68 -13.76 -9.58 6.47
CA ASP A 68 -13.10 -9.11 7.69
C ASP A 68 -12.77 -7.61 7.59
N LEU A 69 -12.24 -7.18 6.43
CA LEU A 69 -11.93 -5.77 6.20
C LEU A 69 -13.14 -4.98 5.69
N ALA A 70 -13.98 -5.58 4.83
CA ALA A 70 -15.16 -4.90 4.31
C ALA A 70 -16.13 -4.49 5.44
N THR A 71 -16.30 -5.35 6.44
CA THR A 71 -17.11 -5.08 7.63
C THR A 71 -16.53 -3.94 8.45
N LEU A 72 -15.21 -3.90 8.69
CA LEU A 72 -14.58 -2.79 9.40
C LEU A 72 -14.81 -1.44 8.69
N VAL A 73 -14.75 -1.40 7.36
CA VAL A 73 -15.01 -0.18 6.59
C VAL A 73 -16.49 0.22 6.66
N ARG A 74 -17.40 -0.75 6.51
CA ARG A 74 -18.86 -0.52 6.56
C ARG A 74 -19.32 -0.03 7.93
N GLU A 75 -18.76 -0.61 9.00
CA GLU A 75 -19.05 -0.25 10.39
C GLU A 75 -18.21 0.94 10.89
N ARG A 76 -17.48 1.63 10.00
CA ARG A 76 -16.66 2.80 10.33
C ARG A 76 -15.52 2.54 11.33
N LYS A 77 -15.16 1.27 11.55
CA LYS A 77 -14.02 0.84 12.38
C LYS A 77 -12.69 0.96 11.65
N ALA A 78 -12.70 1.01 10.32
CA ALA A 78 -11.57 1.36 9.48
C ALA A 78 -11.96 2.45 8.47
N VAL A 79 -11.05 3.40 8.23
CA VAL A 79 -11.29 4.54 7.35
C VAL A 79 -10.13 4.78 6.41
N ARG A 80 -10.44 5.39 5.27
CA ARG A 80 -9.43 5.85 4.30
C ARG A 80 -9.23 7.34 4.44
N ILE A 81 -8.02 7.76 4.80
CA ILE A 81 -7.69 9.14 5.12
C ILE A 81 -6.29 9.50 4.60
N ALA A 82 -6.08 10.78 4.28
CA ALA A 82 -4.75 11.29 3.95
C ALA A 82 -3.89 11.38 5.22
N LEU A 83 -2.78 10.64 5.25
CA LEU A 83 -1.82 10.59 6.37
C LEU A 83 -0.40 10.88 5.86
N MET A 84 0.54 9.97 6.11
CA MET A 84 1.97 10.14 5.81
C MET A 84 2.17 10.61 4.36
N ARG A 85 2.92 11.70 4.21
CA ARG A 85 3.21 12.36 2.92
C ARG A 85 1.97 12.74 2.11
N SER A 86 0.84 13.05 2.75
CA SER A 86 -0.43 13.37 2.09
C SER A 86 -0.93 12.23 1.18
N THR A 87 -0.57 10.98 1.47
CA THR A 87 -1.06 9.81 0.74
C THR A 87 -2.24 9.18 1.46
N ILE A 88 -3.16 8.54 0.71
CA ILE A 88 -4.32 7.87 1.29
C ILE A 88 -3.86 6.56 1.93
N PHE A 89 -4.16 6.39 3.22
CA PHE A 89 -3.97 5.18 3.99
C PHE A 89 -5.32 4.63 4.45
N LEU A 90 -5.42 3.30 4.51
CA LEU A 90 -6.44 2.59 5.25
C LEU A 90 -5.90 2.31 6.66
N VAL A 91 -6.60 2.81 7.67
CA VAL A 91 -6.25 2.70 9.09
C VAL A 91 -7.49 2.36 9.91
N THR A 92 -7.32 1.93 11.15
CA THR A 92 -8.44 1.86 12.10
C THR A 92 -8.95 3.27 12.42
N ALA A 93 -10.19 3.38 12.88
CA ALA A 93 -10.78 4.65 13.34
C ALA A 93 -9.90 5.30 14.44
N ARG A 94 -9.43 4.48 15.39
CA ARG A 94 -8.53 4.87 16.48
C ARG A 94 -7.24 5.48 15.94
N ASP A 95 -6.63 4.87 14.94
CA ASP A 95 -5.41 5.37 14.33
C ASP A 95 -5.63 6.63 13.50
N ALA A 96 -6.76 6.74 12.80
CA ALA A 96 -7.09 7.95 12.06
C ALA A 96 -7.15 9.17 12.99
N LEU A 97 -7.82 9.03 14.14
CA LEU A 97 -7.97 10.11 15.13
C LEU A 97 -6.66 10.48 15.84
N ARG A 98 -5.70 9.53 15.93
CA ARG A 98 -4.41 9.74 16.63
C ARG A 98 -3.26 10.16 15.72
N LEU A 99 -3.19 9.63 14.50
CA LEU A 99 -2.10 9.93 13.56
C LEU A 99 -2.31 11.28 12.86
N ARG A 100 -3.57 11.65 12.59
CA ARG A 100 -3.87 12.86 11.82
C ARG A 100 -3.43 14.17 12.51
N PRO A 101 -3.57 14.35 13.83
CA PRO A 101 -3.03 15.52 14.55
C PRO A 101 -1.51 15.63 14.47
N VAL A 102 -0.79 14.52 14.69
CA VAL A 102 0.69 14.46 14.62
C VAL A 102 1.22 14.94 13.25
N LEU A 103 0.48 14.66 12.18
CA LEU A 103 0.86 15.02 10.81
C LEU A 103 0.34 16.40 10.37
N HIS A 104 -0.53 17.05 11.15
CA HIS A 104 -1.31 18.20 10.70
C HIS A 104 -0.43 19.38 10.27
N ALA A 105 0.54 19.78 11.09
CA ALA A 105 1.40 20.92 10.79
C ALA A 105 2.19 20.75 9.49
N GLU A 106 2.69 19.54 9.24
CA GLU A 106 3.45 19.22 8.02
C GLU A 106 2.55 19.16 6.78
N LEU A 107 1.35 18.57 6.89
CA LEU A 107 0.37 18.56 5.81
C LEU A 107 -0.09 19.98 5.43
N LEU A 108 -0.33 20.83 6.43
CA LEU A 108 -0.67 22.24 6.23
C LEU A 108 0.46 22.99 5.52
N ARG A 109 1.70 22.84 6.00
CA ARG A 109 2.90 23.46 5.41
C ARG A 109 3.13 23.01 3.96
N TRP A 110 2.96 21.71 3.70
CA TRP A 110 3.05 21.16 2.36
C TRP A 110 1.95 21.74 1.46
N GLY A 111 0.70 21.75 1.91
CA GLY A 111 -0.43 22.31 1.17
C GLY A 111 -0.24 23.79 0.82
N LYS A 112 0.16 24.62 1.79
CA LYS A 112 0.45 26.05 1.57
C LYS A 112 1.57 26.27 0.55
N THR A 113 2.53 25.35 0.46
CA THR A 113 3.59 25.40 -0.56
C THR A 113 3.06 25.00 -1.94
N VAL A 114 2.36 23.87 -2.04
CA VAL A 114 1.89 23.30 -3.31
C VAL A 114 0.81 24.16 -3.96
N TYR A 115 -0.13 24.67 -3.17
CA TYR A 115 -1.32 25.38 -3.67
C TYR A 115 -1.18 26.90 -3.65
N ARG A 116 0.00 27.43 -3.26
CA ARG A 116 0.25 28.88 -3.08
C ARG A 116 -0.27 29.74 -4.23
N LYS A 117 0.09 29.38 -5.47
CA LYS A 117 -0.25 30.19 -6.66
C LYS A 117 -1.75 30.25 -6.90
N GLY A 118 -2.47 29.17 -6.61
CA GLY A 118 -3.92 29.07 -6.81
C GLY A 118 -4.77 29.66 -5.69
N LEU A 119 -4.16 30.06 -4.57
CA LEU A 119 -4.84 30.54 -3.36
C LEU A 119 -4.49 31.99 -3.01
N GLN A 120 -4.07 32.78 -4.00
CA GLN A 120 -3.80 34.20 -3.78
C GLN A 120 -5.06 34.90 -3.25
N GLY A 121 -4.94 35.61 -2.13
CA GLY A 121 -6.06 36.29 -1.46
C GLY A 121 -7.03 35.37 -0.70
N VAL A 122 -6.77 34.06 -0.62
CA VAL A 122 -7.59 33.13 0.16
C VAL A 122 -7.04 33.01 1.57
N ASP A 123 -7.85 33.37 2.56
CA ASP A 123 -7.60 33.00 3.96
C ASP A 123 -7.83 31.49 4.14
N VAL A 124 -6.78 30.79 4.55
CA VAL A 124 -6.76 29.33 4.74
C VAL A 124 -7.66 28.89 5.89
N ASP A 125 -7.80 29.69 6.94
CA ASP A 125 -8.65 29.36 8.09
C ASP A 125 -10.13 29.54 7.72
N ALA A 126 -10.45 30.62 6.99
CA ALA A 126 -11.78 30.82 6.40
C ALA A 126 -12.14 29.69 5.42
N LEU A 127 -11.18 29.22 4.61
CA LEU A 127 -11.34 28.06 3.73
C LEU A 127 -11.64 26.79 4.52
N ALA A 128 -10.93 26.54 5.62
CA ALA A 128 -11.16 25.37 6.46
C ALA A 128 -12.58 25.35 7.03
N VAL A 129 -13.05 26.49 7.55
CA VAL A 129 -14.41 26.63 8.09
C VAL A 129 -15.46 26.37 7.02
N ALA A 130 -15.34 27.02 5.86
CA ALA A 130 -16.29 26.86 4.76
C ALA A 130 -16.31 25.41 4.22
N ALA A 131 -15.13 24.84 3.98
CA ALA A 131 -15.02 23.47 3.49
C ALA A 131 -15.56 22.46 4.51
N ARG A 132 -15.32 22.66 5.81
CA ARG A 132 -15.84 21.79 6.87
C ARG A 132 -17.36 21.78 6.86
N ALA A 133 -17.99 22.96 6.87
CA ALA A 133 -19.45 23.06 6.84
C ALA A 133 -20.06 22.30 5.65
N LEU A 134 -19.50 22.48 4.45
CA LEU A 134 -20.01 21.84 3.22
C LEU A 134 -19.89 20.31 3.23
N VAL A 135 -18.80 19.76 3.77
CA VAL A 135 -18.57 18.30 3.78
C VAL A 135 -19.23 17.59 4.97
N GLU A 136 -19.55 18.32 6.05
CA GLU A 136 -20.32 17.82 7.19
C GLU A 136 -21.84 17.92 6.96
N GLU A 137 -22.32 18.86 6.13
CA GLU A 137 -23.71 18.89 5.65
C GLU A 137 -24.04 17.62 4.84
N ALA A 138 -23.16 17.25 3.91
CA ALA A 138 -23.25 16.01 3.16
C ALA A 138 -21.86 15.60 2.64
N PRO A 139 -21.51 14.31 2.58
CA PRO A 139 -20.25 13.89 1.97
C PRO A 139 -20.13 14.36 0.52
N ARG A 140 -19.03 15.06 0.18
CA ARG A 140 -18.82 15.64 -1.16
C ARG A 140 -17.59 15.05 -1.86
N THR A 141 -17.71 14.86 -3.16
CA THR A 141 -16.58 14.66 -4.05
C THR A 141 -15.85 15.98 -4.34
N TRP A 142 -14.64 15.90 -4.89
CA TRP A 142 -13.91 17.08 -5.35
C TRP A 142 -14.65 17.85 -6.46
N ALA A 143 -15.38 17.14 -7.31
CA ALA A 143 -16.17 17.74 -8.38
C ALA A 143 -17.36 18.56 -7.84
N GLU A 144 -17.87 18.23 -6.66
CA GLU A 144 -18.96 18.96 -6.00
C GLU A 144 -18.43 20.06 -5.06
N LEU A 145 -17.40 19.75 -4.27
CA LEU A 145 -16.83 20.68 -3.30
C LEU A 145 -16.18 21.90 -3.99
N GLY A 146 -15.47 21.68 -5.10
CA GLY A 146 -14.77 22.74 -5.82
C GLY A 146 -15.68 23.89 -6.26
N PRO A 147 -16.76 23.62 -7.02
CA PRO A 147 -17.73 24.65 -7.40
C PRO A 147 -18.35 25.41 -6.22
N LEU A 148 -18.65 24.72 -5.11
CA LEU A 148 -19.23 25.35 -3.91
C LEU A 148 -18.24 26.32 -3.25
N LEU A 149 -16.97 25.92 -3.11
CA LEU A 149 -15.93 26.80 -2.58
C LEU A 149 -15.65 27.99 -3.51
N SER A 150 -15.71 27.77 -4.84
CA SER A 150 -15.53 28.83 -5.83
C SER A 150 -16.59 29.94 -5.76
N GLN A 151 -17.77 29.70 -5.18
CA GLN A 151 -18.76 30.77 -4.97
C GLN A 151 -18.24 31.85 -4.01
N ARG A 152 -17.46 31.45 -2.99
CA ARG A 152 -16.87 32.36 -2.00
C ARG A 152 -15.52 32.91 -2.45
N TRP A 153 -14.74 32.13 -3.21
CA TRP A 153 -13.45 32.56 -3.77
C TRP A 153 -13.43 32.39 -5.30
N PRO A 154 -14.13 33.24 -6.06
CA PRO A 154 -14.27 33.09 -7.51
C PRO A 154 -12.96 33.30 -8.28
N ALA A 155 -12.02 34.07 -7.72
CA ALA A 155 -10.71 34.33 -8.32
C ALA A 155 -9.65 33.25 -8.00
N ALA A 156 -9.95 32.33 -7.07
CA ALA A 156 -9.02 31.27 -6.69
C ALA A 156 -9.12 30.05 -7.62
N ASP A 157 -8.02 29.33 -7.78
CA ASP A 157 -8.02 28.08 -8.53
C ASP A 157 -8.83 27.00 -7.78
N ARG A 158 -9.80 26.41 -8.48
CA ARG A 158 -10.69 25.40 -7.93
C ARG A 158 -9.95 24.17 -7.40
N THR A 159 -8.91 23.73 -8.12
CA THR A 159 -8.12 22.57 -7.73
C THR A 159 -7.31 22.86 -6.46
N ALA A 160 -6.79 24.08 -6.34
CA ALA A 160 -6.07 24.56 -5.18
C ALA A 160 -6.98 24.69 -3.95
N LEU A 161 -8.21 25.18 -4.10
CA LEU A 161 -9.21 25.24 -3.01
C LEU A 161 -9.48 23.85 -2.43
N VAL A 162 -9.80 22.88 -3.30
CA VAL A 162 -10.07 21.50 -2.87
C VAL A 162 -8.82 20.81 -2.31
N GLY A 163 -7.68 21.01 -2.97
CA GLY A 163 -6.40 20.46 -2.55
C GLY A 163 -6.00 20.94 -1.15
N MET A 164 -6.20 22.22 -0.87
CA MET A 164 -5.92 22.82 0.43
C MET A 164 -6.95 22.42 1.49
N ALA A 165 -8.24 22.33 1.15
CA ALA A 165 -9.26 21.78 2.04
C ALA A 165 -8.89 20.35 2.51
N ARG A 166 -8.37 19.52 1.60
CA ARG A 166 -7.89 18.16 1.92
C ARG A 166 -6.67 18.14 2.85
N THR A 167 -5.78 19.13 2.79
CA THR A 167 -4.57 19.16 3.65
C THR A 167 -4.87 19.72 5.03
N ILE A 168 -5.77 20.71 5.13
CA ILE A 168 -6.14 21.31 6.42
C ILE A 168 -7.15 20.45 7.18
N LEU A 169 -8.15 19.88 6.51
CA LEU A 169 -9.18 19.07 7.17
C LEU A 169 -8.79 17.58 7.25
N PRO A 170 -9.19 16.87 8.32
CA PRO A 170 -9.02 15.43 8.45
C PRO A 170 -10.09 14.69 7.63
N LEU A 171 -10.02 14.74 6.29
CA LEU A 171 -11.07 14.19 5.42
C LEU A 171 -10.95 12.67 5.23
N VAL A 172 -12.01 11.93 5.56
CA VAL A 172 -12.17 10.50 5.30
C VAL A 172 -12.94 10.27 4.01
N GLN A 173 -12.64 9.19 3.28
CA GLN A 173 -13.49 8.72 2.18
C GLN A 173 -14.62 7.86 2.74
N VAL A 174 -15.86 8.18 2.38
CA VAL A 174 -17.03 7.43 2.84
C VAL A 174 -17.28 6.17 1.98
N PRO A 175 -17.83 5.08 2.56
CA PRO A 175 -18.33 3.94 1.80
C PRO A 175 -19.38 4.34 0.74
N PRO A 176 -19.53 3.57 -0.34
CA PRO A 176 -18.94 2.24 -0.59
C PRO A 176 -17.49 2.29 -1.11
N ARG A 177 -16.86 3.47 -1.21
CA ARG A 177 -15.48 3.59 -1.67
C ARG A 177 -14.51 2.87 -0.71
N GLY A 178 -13.86 1.82 -1.20
CA GLY A 178 -12.93 1.02 -0.38
C GLY A 178 -13.52 -0.26 0.16
N ILE A 179 -14.80 -0.54 -0.12
CA ILE A 179 -15.39 -1.87 0.08
C ILE A 179 -15.08 -2.70 -1.16
N TRP A 180 -14.57 -3.92 -0.96
CA TRP A 180 -14.26 -4.83 -2.06
C TRP A 180 -15.55 -5.23 -2.81
N GLY A 181 -15.50 -5.23 -4.14
CA GLY A 181 -16.64 -5.59 -4.98
C GLY A 181 -17.67 -4.47 -5.19
N GLU A 182 -17.71 -3.49 -4.30
CA GLU A 182 -18.58 -2.31 -4.42
C GLU A 182 -17.85 -1.14 -5.11
N SER A 183 -18.62 -0.20 -5.69
CA SER A 183 -18.06 0.99 -6.34
C SER A 183 -18.85 2.23 -5.98
N GLY A 184 -18.13 3.28 -5.62
CA GLY A 184 -18.68 4.61 -5.39
C GLY A 184 -17.61 5.67 -5.66
N PRO A 185 -18.02 6.94 -5.83
CA PRO A 185 -17.09 8.04 -5.97
C PRO A 185 -16.30 8.24 -4.67
N ALA A 186 -15.14 8.90 -4.75
CA ALA A 186 -14.43 9.34 -3.56
C ALA A 186 -15.11 10.59 -2.99
N ALA A 187 -16.22 10.39 -2.28
CA ALA A 187 -16.88 11.41 -1.48
C ALA A 187 -16.24 11.48 -0.09
N HIS A 188 -16.21 12.67 0.50
CA HIS A 188 -15.49 12.94 1.74
C HIS A 188 -16.32 13.72 2.74
N THR A 189 -16.09 13.43 4.02
CA THR A 189 -16.52 14.23 5.18
C THR A 189 -15.38 14.26 6.21
N THR A 190 -15.51 14.99 7.30
CA THR A 190 -14.47 15.03 8.34
C THR A 190 -14.45 13.73 9.16
N ALA A 191 -13.26 13.34 9.62
CA ALA A 191 -13.08 12.15 10.44
C ALA A 191 -13.91 12.22 11.73
N GLU A 192 -13.96 13.39 12.35
CA GLU A 192 -14.69 13.62 13.60
C GLU A 192 -16.19 13.43 13.42
N HIS A 193 -16.75 14.04 12.37
CA HIS A 193 -18.17 13.90 12.04
C HIS A 193 -18.53 12.47 11.65
N TRP A 194 -17.68 11.80 10.85
CA TRP A 194 -17.92 10.43 10.41
C TRP A 194 -17.87 9.40 11.56
N LEU A 195 -16.89 9.57 12.45
CA LEU A 195 -16.58 8.62 13.53
C LEU A 195 -17.32 8.94 14.84
N GLY A 196 -17.90 10.15 14.96
CA GLY A 196 -18.57 10.59 16.19
C GLY A 196 -17.62 10.78 17.38
N GLN A 197 -16.33 11.01 17.11
CA GLN A 197 -15.28 11.12 18.12
C GLN A 197 -14.30 12.24 17.76
N PRO A 198 -13.81 13.03 18.74
CA PRO A 198 -12.85 14.08 18.47
C PRO A 198 -11.49 13.51 18.07
N LEU A 199 -10.68 14.32 17.38
CA LEU A 199 -9.26 14.03 17.20
C LEU A 199 -8.53 13.95 18.56
N ALA A 200 -7.47 13.15 18.63
CA ALA A 200 -6.63 13.12 19.83
C ALA A 200 -5.91 14.46 20.04
N ALA A 201 -5.77 14.88 21.30
CA ALA A 201 -5.01 16.08 21.66
C ALA A 201 -3.48 15.92 21.47
N GLU A 202 -2.99 14.69 21.49
CA GLU A 202 -1.57 14.37 21.32
C GLU A 202 -1.10 14.73 19.90
N THR A 203 -0.04 15.53 19.82
CA THR A 203 0.59 15.96 18.55
C THR A 203 2.06 15.57 18.47
N ALA A 204 2.65 15.06 19.56
CA ALA A 204 4.03 14.63 19.57
C ALA A 204 4.22 13.36 18.73
N PRO A 205 5.29 13.29 17.92
CA PRO A 205 5.52 12.16 17.02
C PRO A 205 6.08 10.92 17.73
N ASP A 206 6.43 10.98 19.00
CA ASP A 206 7.14 9.94 19.76
C ASP A 206 6.47 8.57 19.66
N ASN A 207 5.18 8.51 19.97
CA ASN A 207 4.42 7.26 19.90
C ASN A 207 4.29 6.75 18.45
N MET A 208 4.18 7.66 17.48
CA MET A 208 4.17 7.30 16.06
C MET A 208 5.53 6.73 15.61
N VAL A 209 6.65 7.29 16.10
CA VAL A 209 8.01 6.82 15.82
C VAL A 209 8.27 5.46 16.48
N MET A 210 7.85 5.26 17.73
CA MET A 210 7.95 3.95 18.40
C MET A 210 7.18 2.86 17.62
N ARG A 211 5.98 3.18 17.13
CA ARG A 211 5.19 2.26 16.27
C ARG A 211 5.85 2.02 14.91
N TYR A 212 6.45 3.05 14.32
CA TYR A 212 7.24 2.89 13.09
C TYR A 212 8.40 1.92 13.30
N LEU A 213 9.14 2.02 14.41
CA LEU A 213 10.23 1.09 14.73
C LEU A 213 9.72 -0.34 14.98
N ALA A 214 8.58 -0.49 15.66
CA ALA A 214 7.94 -1.80 15.84
C ALA A 214 7.57 -2.47 14.49
N ALA A 215 7.14 -1.67 13.51
CA ALA A 215 6.68 -2.17 12.22
C ALA A 215 7.80 -2.34 11.17
N PHE A 216 8.80 -1.46 11.20
CA PHE A 216 9.77 -1.29 10.10
C PHE A 216 11.24 -1.25 10.56
N GLY A 217 11.49 -1.30 11.87
CA GLY A 217 12.84 -1.29 12.44
C GLY A 217 13.67 -2.55 12.12
N PRO A 218 14.98 -2.55 12.43
CA PRO A 218 15.81 -1.39 12.75
C PRO A 218 15.81 -0.35 11.62
N ALA A 219 15.85 0.94 11.95
CA ALA A 219 15.75 2.03 10.97
C ALA A 219 16.54 3.28 11.39
N SER A 220 17.03 4.04 10.42
CA SER A 220 17.69 5.33 10.67
C SER A 220 16.68 6.47 10.86
N VAL A 221 17.15 7.61 11.36
CA VAL A 221 16.36 8.87 11.36
C VAL A 221 15.87 9.20 9.94
N ARG A 222 16.74 9.01 8.93
CA ARG A 222 16.42 9.30 7.53
C ARG A 222 15.28 8.44 7.02
N ASP A 223 15.26 7.16 7.39
CA ASP A 223 14.19 6.24 7.03
C ASP A 223 12.85 6.66 7.64
N ALA A 224 12.83 7.01 8.93
CA ALA A 224 11.63 7.49 9.62
C ALA A 224 11.07 8.77 8.98
N GLN A 225 11.94 9.73 8.62
CA GLN A 225 11.54 10.96 7.94
C GLN A 225 11.01 10.67 6.53
N HIS A 226 11.68 9.78 5.78
CA HIS A 226 11.22 9.34 4.46
C HIS A 226 9.84 8.67 4.55
N TRP A 227 9.60 7.90 5.61
CA TRP A 227 8.33 7.22 5.84
C TRP A 227 7.16 8.17 6.18
N CYS A 228 7.32 9.10 7.13
CA CYS A 228 6.18 9.95 7.54
C CYS A 228 6.12 11.31 6.83
N GLY A 229 7.24 11.82 6.34
CA GLY A 229 7.38 13.17 5.79
C GLY A 229 7.65 14.25 6.83
N LEU A 230 7.66 13.91 8.13
CA LEU A 230 8.06 14.84 9.18
C LEU A 230 9.55 15.16 9.09
N LYS A 231 9.91 16.35 9.58
CA LYS A 231 11.30 16.83 9.66
C LYS A 231 11.78 16.78 11.10
N ARG A 232 13.11 16.87 11.29
CA ARG A 232 13.78 16.97 12.60
C ARG A 232 13.48 15.79 13.52
N LEU A 233 13.32 14.59 12.96
CA LEU A 233 13.09 13.38 13.77
C LEU A 233 14.35 12.92 14.53
N ASN A 234 15.51 13.52 14.27
CA ASN A 234 16.70 13.31 15.09
C ASN A 234 16.43 13.66 16.56
N VAL A 235 15.78 14.81 16.82
CA VAL A 235 15.44 15.24 18.20
C VAL A 235 14.49 14.25 18.89
N VAL A 236 13.58 13.66 18.12
CA VAL A 236 12.63 12.65 18.62
C VAL A 236 13.36 11.35 18.94
N MET A 237 14.23 10.89 18.04
CA MET A 237 15.05 9.69 18.26
C MET A 237 15.98 9.87 19.46
N ASP A 238 16.60 11.05 19.63
CA ASP A 238 17.46 11.35 20.77
C ASP A 238 16.69 11.28 22.10
N ARG A 239 15.48 11.84 22.15
CA ARG A 239 14.59 11.74 23.33
C ARG A 239 14.16 10.30 23.59
N LEU A 240 13.93 9.50 22.56
CA LEU A 240 13.54 8.10 22.68
C LEU A 240 14.73 7.16 22.96
N ARG A 241 15.97 7.59 22.72
CA ARG A 241 17.18 6.78 22.84
C ARG A 241 17.28 5.95 24.12
N PRO A 242 16.90 6.43 25.33
CA PRO A 242 16.92 5.61 26.55
C PRO A 242 16.03 4.36 26.50
N ARG A 243 15.07 4.31 25.57
CA ARG A 243 14.12 3.19 25.37
C ARG A 243 14.45 2.35 24.14
N LEU A 244 15.55 2.66 23.45
CA LEU A 244 15.93 2.07 22.17
C LEU A 244 17.31 1.40 22.28
N VAL A 245 17.55 0.44 21.39
CA VAL A 245 18.88 -0.10 21.12
C VAL A 245 19.39 0.43 19.78
N SER A 246 20.71 0.52 19.62
CA SER A 246 21.36 1.06 18.43
C SER A 246 22.26 0.03 17.76
N PHE A 247 22.19 -0.04 16.44
CA PHE A 247 23.02 -0.85 15.56
C PHE A 247 23.68 0.02 14.49
N ARG A 248 24.57 -0.56 13.69
CA ARG A 248 25.02 0.04 12.43
C ARG A 248 24.64 -0.82 11.25
N ASP A 249 24.42 -0.23 10.08
CA ASP A 249 24.41 -0.97 8.82
C ASP A 249 25.84 -1.16 8.27
N GLU A 250 25.96 -1.88 7.16
CA GLU A 250 27.23 -2.14 6.46
C GLU A 250 27.92 -0.85 5.96
N ASN A 251 27.17 0.26 5.86
CA ASN A 251 27.70 1.58 5.47
C ASN A 251 28.03 2.47 6.68
N GLY A 252 27.88 1.95 7.91
CA GLY A 252 28.11 2.67 9.15
C GLY A 252 26.96 3.57 9.61
N THR A 253 25.81 3.58 8.93
CA THR A 253 24.62 4.34 9.32
C THR A 253 24.10 3.84 10.65
N GLU A 254 23.85 4.73 11.62
CA GLU A 254 23.21 4.36 12.88
C GLU A 254 21.73 3.99 12.65
N LEU A 255 21.34 2.83 13.19
CA LEU A 255 19.98 2.31 13.15
C LEU A 255 19.44 2.17 14.56
N PHE A 256 18.22 2.63 14.78
CA PHE A 256 17.50 2.49 16.04
C PHE A 256 16.50 1.34 15.94
N ASP A 257 16.31 0.61 17.03
CA ASP A 257 15.30 -0.45 17.12
C ASP A 257 14.77 -0.58 18.56
N LEU A 258 13.65 -1.30 18.71
CA LEU A 258 13.13 -1.65 20.02
C LEU A 258 13.94 -2.83 20.60
N PRO A 259 14.24 -2.84 21.92
CA PRO A 259 15.03 -3.90 22.55
C PRO A 259 14.52 -5.30 22.23
N ASP A 260 13.22 -5.52 22.33
CA ASP A 260 12.58 -6.85 22.19
C ASP A 260 12.00 -7.12 20.80
N ALA A 261 12.19 -6.21 19.82
CA ALA A 261 11.64 -6.43 18.49
C ALA A 261 12.34 -7.58 17.75
N PRO A 262 11.60 -8.37 16.95
CA PRO A 262 12.12 -9.62 16.40
C PRO A 262 13.23 -9.38 15.38
N ARG A 263 14.44 -9.88 15.64
CA ARG A 263 15.56 -9.85 14.69
C ARG A 263 16.04 -11.28 14.41
N PRO A 264 15.32 -12.06 13.58
CA PRO A 264 15.74 -13.43 13.25
C PRO A 264 17.10 -13.43 12.53
N ASP A 265 17.79 -14.56 12.64
CA ASP A 265 19.06 -14.79 11.94
C ASP A 265 18.94 -14.53 10.43
N ALA A 266 20.01 -14.01 9.81
CA ALA A 266 20.03 -13.67 8.38
C ALA A 266 19.73 -14.88 7.47
N ASP A 267 20.07 -16.09 7.91
CA ASP A 267 19.84 -17.34 7.19
C ASP A 267 18.44 -17.91 7.40
N THR A 268 17.60 -17.26 8.23
CA THR A 268 16.18 -17.61 8.39
C THR A 268 15.53 -17.72 6.99
N PRO A 269 14.92 -18.86 6.63
CA PRO A 269 14.30 -19.00 5.31
C PRO A 269 13.12 -18.03 5.14
N ALA A 270 13.13 -17.26 4.04
CA ALA A 270 12.00 -16.41 3.69
C ALA A 270 11.15 -17.07 2.59
N PRO A 271 9.85 -17.33 2.84
CA PRO A 271 8.98 -17.91 1.84
C PRO A 271 8.67 -16.90 0.73
N VAL A 272 8.12 -17.44 -0.36
CA VAL A 272 7.56 -16.66 -1.45
C VAL A 272 6.39 -15.83 -0.94
N ARG A 273 6.34 -14.55 -1.29
CA ARG A 273 5.21 -13.67 -0.97
C ARG A 273 4.83 -12.81 -2.16
N PHE A 274 3.53 -12.58 -2.29
CA PHE A 274 2.99 -11.58 -3.21
C PHE A 274 2.81 -10.28 -2.45
N LEU A 275 3.26 -9.17 -3.00
CA LEU A 275 2.99 -7.83 -2.50
C LEU A 275 2.04 -7.11 -3.46
N PRO A 276 0.94 -6.51 -2.98
CA PRO A 276 0.05 -5.72 -3.82
C PRO A 276 0.69 -4.42 -4.30
N ASP A 277 -0.02 -3.72 -5.19
CA ASP A 277 0.34 -2.36 -5.57
C ASP A 277 0.46 -1.47 -4.32
N PHE A 278 1.46 -0.59 -4.29
CA PHE A 278 1.70 0.35 -3.18
C PHE A 278 1.97 -0.29 -1.80
N ASP A 279 2.38 -1.56 -1.72
CA ASP A 279 2.67 -2.17 -0.42
C ASP A 279 3.73 -1.36 0.37
N ASN A 280 3.39 -1.03 1.63
CA ASN A 280 4.19 -0.18 2.51
C ASN A 280 5.63 -0.65 2.67
N VAL A 281 5.88 -1.95 2.60
CA VAL A 281 7.22 -2.52 2.83
C VAL A 281 8.25 -2.01 1.81
N LEU A 282 7.80 -1.57 0.63
CA LEU A 282 8.66 -0.99 -0.41
C LEU A 282 8.83 0.54 -0.28
N LEU A 283 8.18 1.16 0.69
CA LEU A 283 8.00 2.62 0.80
C LEU A 283 8.45 3.22 2.13
N SER A 284 8.73 2.37 3.12
CA SER A 284 8.91 2.78 4.52
C SER A 284 10.36 3.01 4.93
N HIS A 285 11.29 2.93 3.98
CA HIS A 285 12.70 3.21 4.17
C HIS A 285 13.22 4.12 3.05
N ALA A 286 14.18 4.98 3.41
CA ALA A 286 14.96 5.75 2.47
C ALA A 286 15.92 4.83 1.72
N ASP A 287 16.61 3.95 2.44
CA ASP A 287 17.35 2.84 1.84
C ASP A 287 16.43 1.63 1.64
N ARG A 288 16.18 1.30 0.36
CA ARG A 288 15.28 0.21 -0.04
C ARG A 288 16.01 -1.06 -0.44
N THR A 289 17.35 -1.03 -0.48
CA THR A 289 18.18 -2.19 -0.86
C THR A 289 17.92 -3.40 0.05
N ARG A 290 17.47 -3.14 1.28
CA ARG A 290 16.95 -4.10 2.27
C ARG A 290 15.87 -5.05 1.74
N ILE A 291 15.17 -4.72 0.65
CA ILE A 291 14.10 -5.56 0.09
C ILE A 291 14.03 -5.57 -1.44
N ILE A 292 14.54 -4.54 -2.10
CA ILE A 292 14.48 -4.39 -3.56
C ILE A 292 15.79 -3.83 -4.09
N SER A 293 16.33 -4.45 -5.15
CA SER A 293 17.51 -3.94 -5.85
C SER A 293 17.16 -2.69 -6.66
N GLU A 294 18.14 -1.84 -7.00
CA GLU A 294 17.88 -0.68 -7.88
C GLU A 294 17.36 -1.10 -9.28
N GLU A 295 17.86 -2.22 -9.82
CA GLU A 295 17.37 -2.77 -11.10
C GLU A 295 15.89 -3.16 -11.02
N ASP A 296 15.49 -3.87 -9.96
CA ASP A 296 14.10 -4.26 -9.75
C ASP A 296 13.23 -3.04 -9.41
N ARG A 297 13.79 -2.05 -8.70
CA ARG A 297 13.11 -0.80 -8.36
C ARG A 297 12.68 -0.06 -9.61
N ALA A 298 13.55 0.07 -10.61
CA ALA A 298 13.21 0.71 -11.89
C ALA A 298 12.06 0.02 -12.64
N ARG A 299 11.80 -1.27 -12.37
CA ARG A 299 10.70 -2.04 -12.99
C ARG A 299 9.39 -1.94 -12.22
N VAL A 300 9.49 -1.88 -10.89
CA VAL A 300 8.36 -1.81 -9.96
C VAL A 300 7.82 -0.39 -9.83
N PHE A 301 8.70 0.61 -9.78
CA PHE A 301 8.36 2.02 -9.63
C PHE A 301 8.26 2.65 -11.01
N SER A 302 7.04 3.00 -11.41
CA SER A 302 6.82 3.71 -12.68
C SER A 302 7.13 5.21 -12.55
N VAL A 303 7.40 5.85 -13.70
CA VAL A 303 7.61 7.30 -13.81
C VAL A 303 6.42 8.10 -13.26
N ASN A 304 5.20 7.57 -13.38
CA ASN A 304 3.98 8.23 -12.91
C ASN A 304 3.69 7.99 -11.42
N GLY A 305 4.65 7.50 -10.64
CA GLY A 305 4.51 7.26 -9.21
C GLY A 305 3.69 6.02 -8.84
N ILE A 306 3.26 5.21 -9.81
CA ILE A 306 2.61 3.91 -9.53
C ILE A 306 3.66 2.90 -9.10
N ILE A 307 3.37 2.22 -7.99
CA ILE A 307 4.18 1.13 -7.44
C ILE A 307 3.45 -0.17 -7.72
N ARG A 308 4.04 -1.01 -8.56
CA ARG A 308 3.42 -2.23 -9.05
C ARG A 308 3.51 -3.36 -8.04
N ALA A 309 2.51 -4.24 -8.08
CA ALA A 309 2.53 -5.51 -7.40
C ALA A 309 3.78 -6.31 -7.76
N SER A 310 4.35 -6.97 -6.75
CA SER A 310 5.64 -7.65 -6.85
C SER A 310 5.64 -9.02 -6.17
N ILE A 311 6.63 -9.85 -6.50
CA ILE A 311 6.88 -11.11 -5.81
C ILE A 311 8.20 -11.02 -5.06
N LEU A 312 8.14 -11.36 -3.77
CA LEU A 312 9.30 -11.65 -2.96
C LEU A 312 9.72 -13.10 -3.14
N VAL A 313 11.00 -13.30 -3.41
CA VAL A 313 11.69 -14.59 -3.49
C VAL A 313 12.86 -14.51 -2.54
N ASP A 314 12.89 -15.40 -1.54
CA ASP A 314 13.87 -15.35 -0.46
C ASP A 314 13.91 -13.97 0.24
N GLY A 315 12.75 -13.31 0.31
CA GLY A 315 12.60 -12.02 0.98
C GLY A 315 12.93 -10.79 0.14
N PHE A 316 13.40 -10.95 -1.11
CA PHE A 316 13.72 -9.85 -2.01
C PHE A 316 12.79 -9.83 -3.22
N VAL A 317 12.48 -8.64 -3.71
CA VAL A 317 11.73 -8.48 -4.96
C VAL A 317 12.53 -9.11 -6.11
N ARG A 318 11.87 -10.01 -6.86
CA ARG A 318 12.44 -10.65 -8.07
C ARG A 318 11.47 -10.70 -9.25
N GLY A 319 10.28 -10.14 -9.10
CA GLY A 319 9.29 -10.09 -10.15
C GLY A 319 8.28 -8.98 -9.91
N CYS A 320 7.75 -8.44 -10.99
CA CYS A 320 6.66 -7.47 -10.97
C CYS A 320 5.59 -7.89 -11.99
N GLY A 321 4.35 -7.51 -11.74
CA GLY A 321 3.25 -7.82 -12.65
C GLY A 321 2.23 -6.71 -12.71
N ARG A 322 1.32 -6.84 -13.68
CA ARG A 322 0.10 -6.03 -13.70
C ARG A 322 -1.04 -6.91 -13.26
N SER A 323 -1.84 -6.39 -12.34
CA SER A 323 -3.15 -6.96 -12.07
C SER A 323 -4.10 -6.54 -13.20
N LYS A 324 -4.73 -7.50 -13.87
CA LYS A 324 -5.85 -7.24 -14.78
C LYS A 324 -7.12 -7.82 -14.15
N ARG A 325 -8.10 -6.96 -13.90
CA ARG A 325 -9.44 -7.39 -13.46
C ARG A 325 -10.26 -7.77 -14.69
N SER A 326 -10.87 -8.96 -14.68
CA SER A 326 -12.01 -9.30 -15.51
C SER A 326 -13.27 -9.38 -14.63
N ALA A 327 -14.45 -9.42 -15.24
CA ALA A 327 -15.74 -9.42 -14.54
C ALA A 327 -15.89 -10.52 -13.47
N THR A 328 -15.10 -11.60 -13.55
CA THR A 328 -15.18 -12.76 -12.63
C THR A 328 -13.81 -13.22 -12.09
N ARG A 329 -12.70 -12.56 -12.45
CA ARG A 329 -11.35 -12.96 -11.99
C ARG A 329 -10.41 -11.77 -11.83
N LEU A 330 -9.57 -11.83 -10.80
CA LEU A 330 -8.32 -11.08 -10.81
C LEU A 330 -7.29 -11.97 -11.54
N CYS A 331 -6.87 -11.56 -12.73
CA CYS A 331 -5.85 -12.26 -13.49
C CYS A 331 -4.54 -11.51 -13.32
N TRP A 332 -3.59 -12.11 -12.60
CA TRP A 332 -2.26 -11.54 -12.49
C TRP A 332 -1.38 -12.13 -13.59
N SER A 333 -0.85 -11.23 -14.44
CA SER A 333 0.18 -11.57 -15.40
C SER A 333 1.48 -10.92 -14.98
N SER A 334 2.50 -11.74 -14.75
CA SER A 334 3.85 -11.27 -14.48
C SER A 334 4.83 -11.68 -15.54
N THR A 335 5.79 -10.80 -15.75
CA THR A 335 7.04 -11.14 -16.40
C THR A 335 8.06 -11.31 -15.28
N LEU A 336 8.44 -12.56 -14.97
CA LEU A 336 9.61 -12.82 -14.13
C LEU A 336 10.82 -12.92 -15.05
N SER A 337 11.79 -12.02 -14.90
CA SER A 337 13.09 -12.13 -15.56
C SER A 337 14.09 -12.71 -14.57
N TRP A 338 14.67 -13.86 -14.88
CA TRP A 338 15.72 -14.48 -14.07
C TRP A 338 17.05 -14.45 -14.81
N ARG A 339 18.12 -14.02 -14.15
CA ARG A 339 19.50 -14.19 -14.67
C ARG A 339 20.12 -15.53 -14.28
N SER A 340 19.64 -16.20 -13.24
CA SER A 340 20.11 -17.55 -12.86
C SER A 340 19.06 -18.28 -12.00
N PRO A 341 18.83 -19.58 -12.21
CA PRO A 341 17.99 -20.35 -11.30
C PRO A 341 18.70 -20.49 -9.95
N PRO A 342 18.07 -20.18 -8.80
CA PRO A 342 18.58 -20.68 -7.53
C PRO A 342 18.62 -22.22 -7.58
N ARG A 343 19.52 -22.88 -6.81
CA ARG A 343 19.59 -24.36 -6.70
C ARG A 343 18.24 -25.01 -6.33
N THR A 344 17.22 -24.22 -6.00
CA THR A 344 15.83 -24.60 -5.73
C THR A 344 14.85 -24.50 -6.92
N GLY A 345 15.30 -24.10 -8.12
CA GLY A 345 14.44 -23.76 -9.26
C GLY A 345 13.48 -24.85 -9.74
N ALA A 346 13.86 -26.13 -9.62
CA ALA A 346 12.98 -27.26 -9.98
C ALA A 346 11.84 -27.49 -8.97
N ARG A 347 12.08 -27.20 -7.68
CA ARG A 347 11.06 -27.29 -6.60
C ARG A 347 10.04 -26.15 -6.70
N TRP A 348 10.43 -25.03 -7.31
CA TRP A 348 9.61 -23.83 -7.45
C TRP A 348 8.54 -23.91 -8.51
N ARG A 349 8.77 -24.54 -9.68
CA ARG A 349 7.70 -24.74 -10.67
C ARG A 349 6.54 -25.53 -10.06
N LYS A 350 6.84 -26.56 -9.26
CA LYS A 350 5.84 -27.36 -8.51
C LYS A 350 5.15 -26.55 -7.39
N LYS A 351 5.85 -25.67 -6.67
CA LYS A 351 5.23 -24.80 -5.65
C LYS A 351 4.42 -23.64 -6.24
N ALA A 352 4.86 -23.03 -7.33
CA ALA A 352 4.14 -21.96 -8.03
C ALA A 352 2.90 -22.50 -8.78
N SER A 353 2.91 -23.77 -9.24
CA SER A 353 1.68 -24.45 -9.68
C SER A 353 0.78 -24.85 -8.51
N ALA A 354 1.32 -25.09 -7.32
CA ALA A 354 0.57 -25.29 -6.08
C ALA A 354 0.09 -23.98 -5.42
N TRP A 355 0.45 -22.81 -5.97
CA TRP A 355 -0.11 -21.50 -5.61
C TRP A 355 -1.50 -21.25 -6.22
N SER A 356 -2.21 -22.33 -6.60
CA SER A 356 -3.67 -22.36 -6.58
C SER A 356 -4.15 -22.37 -5.13
N ALA A 357 -3.88 -21.29 -4.39
CA ALA A 357 -4.56 -21.06 -3.12
C ALA A 357 -6.06 -20.93 -3.43
N SER A 358 -6.90 -21.65 -2.68
CA SER A 358 -8.34 -21.46 -2.74
C SER A 358 -8.66 -19.97 -2.56
N PRO A 359 -9.57 -19.41 -3.38
CA PRO A 359 -9.96 -18.01 -3.28
C PRO A 359 -10.47 -17.69 -1.87
N PRO A 360 -10.45 -16.41 -1.45
CA PRO A 360 -11.18 -16.01 -0.24
C PRO A 360 -12.62 -16.55 -0.31
N ARG A 361 -13.07 -17.21 0.76
CA ARG A 361 -14.43 -17.74 0.83
C ARG A 361 -15.41 -16.58 0.77
N MET A 362 -16.36 -16.65 -0.17
CA MET A 362 -17.54 -15.77 -0.21
C MET A 362 -18.66 -16.48 0.57
N PRO A 363 -19.51 -15.78 1.36
CA PRO A 363 -20.76 -16.34 1.84
C PRO A 363 -21.78 -16.50 0.68
N PRO A 364 -22.75 -17.44 0.79
CA PRO A 364 -23.81 -17.59 -0.21
C PRO A 364 -24.66 -16.31 -0.32
N GLY A 365 -24.83 -15.82 -1.55
CA GLY A 365 -25.38 -14.50 -1.83
C GLY A 365 -26.86 -14.31 -1.47
N THR A 366 -27.16 -13.19 -0.81
CA THR A 366 -28.52 -12.62 -0.72
C THR A 366 -28.89 -12.00 -2.06
N ARG A 367 -29.91 -12.55 -2.73
CA ARG A 367 -30.44 -12.04 -4.01
C ARG A 367 -30.99 -10.63 -3.83
N CYS A 368 -30.37 -9.64 -4.47
CA CYS A 368 -31.01 -8.36 -4.74
C CYS A 368 -31.51 -8.37 -6.19
N GLY A 369 -32.84 -8.50 -6.35
CA GLY A 369 -33.49 -8.51 -7.64
C GLY A 369 -33.59 -7.10 -8.23
N SER A 370 -33.07 -6.92 -9.44
CA SER A 370 -33.49 -5.82 -10.30
C SER A 370 -33.62 -6.34 -11.73
N ARG A 371 -34.88 -6.44 -12.18
CA ARG A 371 -35.26 -6.69 -13.58
C ARG A 371 -34.76 -5.55 -14.45
N SER A 372 -34.25 -5.84 -15.64
CA SER A 372 -34.19 -4.89 -16.75
C SER A 372 -34.61 -5.58 -18.06
N PRO A 373 -35.31 -4.92 -18.99
CA PRO A 373 -35.99 -5.56 -20.10
C PRO A 373 -35.09 -5.80 -21.31
N ARG A 374 -35.41 -6.86 -22.06
CA ARG A 374 -34.80 -7.27 -23.34
C ARG A 374 -34.95 -6.19 -24.41
N ALA A 375 -33.88 -5.94 -25.17
CA ALA A 375 -33.94 -5.38 -26.52
C ALA A 375 -33.35 -6.37 -27.53
N ARG A 376 -34.01 -6.46 -28.69
CA ARG A 376 -33.90 -7.51 -29.71
C ARG A 376 -32.64 -7.38 -30.57
N ARG A 377 -32.15 -8.54 -31.03
CA ARG A 377 -31.22 -8.69 -32.16
C ARG A 377 -31.94 -8.43 -33.47
N THR A 378 -31.24 -7.80 -34.41
CA THR A 378 -31.42 -8.01 -35.86
C THR A 378 -30.09 -8.39 -36.48
N SER A 379 -30.17 -9.36 -37.38
CA SER A 379 -29.10 -9.97 -38.16
C SER A 379 -28.99 -9.31 -39.54
N SER A 380 -27.79 -9.29 -40.12
CA SER A 380 -27.63 -9.51 -41.56
C SER A 380 -26.22 -9.98 -41.89
N ASN A 381 -26.19 -10.95 -42.80
CA ASN A 381 -25.07 -11.72 -43.30
C ASN A 381 -24.15 -10.94 -44.26
N GLY A 382 -22.95 -11.47 -44.49
CA GLY A 382 -22.11 -11.17 -45.64
C GLY A 382 -20.89 -12.11 -45.68
N ALA A 383 -20.97 -13.13 -46.52
CA ALA A 383 -19.98 -14.21 -46.67
C ALA A 383 -18.78 -13.83 -47.57
N GLY A 384 -17.66 -14.54 -47.41
CA GLY A 384 -16.55 -14.56 -48.37
C GLY A 384 -15.30 -15.28 -47.84
N ARG A 385 -15.06 -16.51 -48.32
CA ARG A 385 -13.88 -17.40 -48.15
C ARG A 385 -13.35 -17.70 -49.58
N PRO A 386 -12.27 -18.49 -49.81
CA PRO A 386 -10.96 -18.66 -49.15
C PRO A 386 -9.79 -18.87 -50.17
N GLY A 387 -8.56 -19.16 -49.67
CA GLY A 387 -7.44 -19.80 -50.42
C GLY A 387 -6.13 -19.64 -49.63
N SER A 388 -5.46 -20.64 -49.05
CA SER A 388 -4.87 -21.94 -49.46
C SER A 388 -3.35 -21.87 -49.75
N ASN A 389 -2.59 -22.56 -48.87
CA ASN A 389 -1.37 -23.36 -49.06
C ASN A 389 0.03 -22.74 -49.33
N ALA A 390 1.00 -23.23 -48.52
CA ALA A 390 2.38 -23.72 -48.82
C ALA A 390 3.34 -23.28 -47.69
N VAL A 391 3.75 -24.11 -46.73
CA VAL A 391 4.89 -25.07 -46.74
C VAL A 391 6.13 -24.56 -47.47
N ASP A 392 7.19 -24.21 -46.71
CA ASP A 392 8.56 -24.59 -47.07
C ASP A 392 9.47 -24.72 -45.82
N ARG A 393 10.40 -25.68 -45.90
CA ARG A 393 11.32 -26.13 -44.84
C ARG A 393 12.73 -25.56 -45.04
N GLN A 394 13.40 -25.38 -43.89
CA GLN A 394 14.85 -25.49 -43.64
C GLN A 394 15.83 -24.44 -44.21
N LYS A 395 16.55 -23.81 -43.27
CA LYS A 395 18.01 -23.94 -43.12
C LYS A 395 18.47 -23.47 -41.73
N HIS A 396 19.20 -24.33 -41.02
CA HIS A 396 19.98 -23.99 -39.82
C HIS A 396 21.25 -23.23 -40.21
N PRO A 397 21.72 -22.32 -39.35
CA PRO A 397 23.12 -22.40 -38.93
C PRO A 397 23.29 -22.36 -37.41
N ARG A 398 24.51 -22.69 -37.02
CA ARG A 398 24.99 -23.20 -35.73
C ARG A 398 24.98 -22.18 -34.58
N ALA A 399 24.98 -22.77 -33.39
CA ALA A 399 24.99 -22.19 -32.06
C ALA A 399 26.05 -21.09 -31.85
N ALA A 400 25.58 -19.94 -31.35
CA ALA A 400 26.35 -19.07 -30.46
C ALA A 400 25.73 -19.16 -29.06
N ALA A 401 26.57 -19.42 -28.06
CA ALA A 401 26.15 -19.58 -26.67
C ALA A 401 25.59 -18.27 -26.09
N VAL A 402 24.28 -18.08 -26.21
CA VAL A 402 23.56 -16.99 -25.52
C VAL A 402 23.34 -17.44 -24.08
N ARG A 403 23.96 -16.72 -23.12
CA ARG A 403 23.65 -16.82 -21.68
C ARG A 403 22.15 -16.63 -21.49
N GLY A 404 21.44 -17.73 -21.23
CA GLY A 404 19.98 -17.78 -21.24
C GLY A 404 19.36 -16.93 -20.13
N CYS A 405 18.67 -15.86 -20.52
CA CYS A 405 17.69 -15.19 -19.68
C CYS A 405 16.42 -16.07 -19.69
N PHE A 406 16.08 -16.69 -18.55
CA PHE A 406 14.83 -17.45 -18.45
C PHE A 406 13.69 -16.46 -18.16
N ILE A 407 12.87 -16.20 -19.19
CA ILE A 407 11.61 -15.48 -19.02
C ILE A 407 10.54 -16.51 -18.68
N GLY A 408 10.11 -16.54 -17.42
CA GLY A 408 9.01 -17.38 -16.95
C GLY A 408 7.75 -16.54 -16.80
N THR A 409 6.66 -16.95 -17.45
CA THR A 409 5.33 -16.42 -17.11
C THR A 409 4.74 -17.26 -15.99
N VAL A 410 4.57 -16.70 -14.80
CA VAL A 410 3.74 -17.30 -13.75
C VAL A 410 2.36 -16.65 -13.84
N ARG A 411 1.34 -17.44 -14.16
CA ARG A 411 -0.07 -17.02 -14.07
C ARG A 411 -0.59 -17.41 -12.70
N ILE A 412 -0.79 -16.42 -11.83
CA ILE A 412 -1.54 -16.62 -10.59
C ILE A 412 -2.99 -16.26 -10.92
N LEU A 413 -3.83 -17.29 -11.04
CA LEU A 413 -5.25 -17.14 -11.36
C LEU A 413 -6.04 -17.05 -10.06
N TYR A 414 -6.58 -15.88 -9.75
CA TYR A 414 -7.56 -15.73 -8.67
C TYR A 414 -8.95 -15.97 -9.25
N ARG A 415 -9.62 -17.04 -8.80
CA ARG A 415 -10.98 -17.36 -9.21
C ARG A 415 -11.94 -16.91 -8.11
N THR A 416 -12.32 -15.64 -8.10
CA THR A 416 -13.43 -15.16 -7.28
C THR A 416 -14.73 -15.55 -7.97
N LYS A 417 -15.37 -16.64 -7.55
CA LYS A 417 -16.74 -16.91 -7.97
C LYS A 417 -17.62 -15.78 -7.42
N ILE A 418 -18.17 -14.99 -8.33
CA ILE A 418 -19.38 -14.22 -8.08
C ILE A 418 -20.46 -15.17 -8.58
N ASP A 419 -21.13 -15.87 -7.66
CA ASP A 419 -22.34 -16.62 -7.98
C ASP A 419 -23.55 -15.68 -7.87
#